data_AF-A0AA39A2J6-F1
#
_entry.id   AF-A0AA39A2J6-F1
#
_cell.length_a   1.000
_cell.length_b   1.000
_cell.length_c   1.000
_cell.angle_alpha   90.00
_cell.angle_beta   90.00
_cell.angle_gamma   90.00
#
_symmetry.space_group_name_H-M   'P 1'
#
loop_
_entity.id
_entity.type
_entity.pdbx_description
1 polymer ?
#
loop_
_entity_poly.entity_id
_entity_poly.type
_entity_poly.pdbx_seq_one_letter_code
_entity_poly.pdbx_strand_id
1 'polypeptide(L)'
;MDFIWLLVLQLTQIEGQLIITGHSLGGSVASLFTLRLLDGNLLKPKCRPFCITFGSPLIGDFGLQHSIWNSFFLHVVSNQDPVPGLFLPSGRSPPTSSHSQTTGYKPFGTYLLCSELGCACFDNPDLILGLLKVISSEVAGGLQDVDYGEILRNLKERAICKGLPQLGERFADPFSAGIIMELETIGFNQTKLLQHNIDINAMIRTMEAEARILTQKNKASDAKKLNDIKRDMTQLEWYKKNSKVLNTGYYDCFKNQGSRRDINVEQFRGNLTMYWEDMVAQVQRKPQKEGATFRTRWLYAGTVYRRMVEPLDIAAFYREGGTDYINNGRSLHYKLLQQWYEEDVKPPSRDNLDSKKQKVSGILTEDSLFWAHVEEAILSCELLKSGNCTLEQGQSSWDNLVKFEEYVMEQISNYAASPEIFLEESRFMNWWRLYEGYIDTCSNSHRSPLISYMKNRSYRQYG
;
A
#
# COMPACT_ATOMS: atom_id res chain seq x y z
N MET A 1 29.50 28.91 39.30
CA MET A 1 29.83 27.73 38.48
C MET A 1 28.59 27.41 37.70
N ASP A 2 28.66 27.69 36.41
CA ASP A 2 27.59 27.61 35.43
C ASP A 2 27.20 26.14 35.18
N PHE A 3 25.94 25.79 35.43
CA PHE A 3 25.37 24.53 34.99
C PHE A 3 24.87 24.69 33.55
N ILE A 4 25.64 24.14 32.62
CA ILE A 4 25.24 23.93 31.23
C ILE A 4 24.07 22.94 31.23
N TRP A 5 22.88 23.40 30.83
CA TRP A 5 21.72 22.56 30.52
C TRP A 5 22.04 21.65 29.33
N LEU A 6 22.52 20.43 29.59
CA LEU A 6 22.64 19.37 28.60
C LEU A 6 21.35 18.55 28.55
N LEU A 7 20.88 18.30 27.32
CA LEU A 7 19.71 17.50 26.95
C LEU A 7 19.57 16.22 27.81
N VAL A 8 18.61 16.21 28.74
CA VAL A 8 18.28 14.98 29.48
C VAL A 8 17.26 14.20 28.67
N LEU A 9 17.76 13.27 27.85
CA LEU A 9 16.97 12.13 27.38
C LEU A 9 16.80 11.18 28.58
N GLN A 10 15.57 10.86 28.96
CA GLN A 10 15.30 9.94 30.05
C GLN A 10 14.62 8.67 29.52
N LEU A 11 15.14 7.52 29.93
CA LEU A 11 14.63 6.19 29.61
C LEU A 11 14.13 5.56 30.90
N THR A 12 12.86 5.16 30.93
CA THR A 12 12.24 4.52 32.10
C THR A 12 11.44 3.32 31.66
N GLN A 13 11.47 2.24 32.45
CA GLN A 13 10.64 1.06 32.21
C GLN A 13 9.51 1.02 33.24
N ILE A 14 8.26 1.11 32.79
CA ILE A 14 7.05 1.02 33.64
C ILE A 14 6.24 -0.17 33.15
N GLU A 15 5.95 -1.13 34.03
CA GLU A 15 5.13 -2.32 33.73
C GLU A 15 5.55 -3.10 32.47
N GLY A 16 6.84 -3.06 32.11
CA GLY A 16 7.37 -3.72 30.91
C GLY A 16 7.35 -2.87 29.63
N GLN A 17 6.80 -1.64 29.67
CA GLN A 17 6.83 -0.67 28.58
C GLN A 17 8.06 0.25 28.68
N LEU A 18 8.74 0.47 27.55
CA LEU A 18 9.87 1.40 27.47
C LEU A 18 9.33 2.81 27.21
N ILE A 19 9.47 3.71 28.17
CA ILE A 19 9.10 5.12 28.04
C ILE A 19 10.35 5.94 27.74
N ILE A 20 10.24 6.73 26.67
CA ILE A 20 11.28 7.64 26.21
C ILE A 20 10.73 9.05 26.41
N THR A 21 11.45 9.91 27.10
CA THR A 21 10.96 11.25 27.40
C THR A 21 12.04 12.31 27.34
N GLY A 22 11.61 13.56 27.22
CA GLY A 22 12.46 14.74 27.23
C GLY A 22 11.63 16.02 27.25
N HIS A 23 12.26 17.09 27.70
CA HIS A 23 11.72 18.44 27.73
C HIS A 23 12.36 19.29 26.62
N SER A 24 11.58 20.18 26.00
CA SER A 24 12.05 21.10 24.96
C SER A 24 12.79 20.34 23.84
N LEU A 25 14.01 20.77 23.48
CA LEU A 25 14.85 20.07 22.49
C LEU A 25 15.14 18.60 22.87
N GLY A 26 15.21 18.29 24.17
CA GLY A 26 15.35 16.92 24.67
C GLY A 26 14.18 16.03 24.25
N GLY A 27 12.96 16.58 24.17
CA GLY A 27 11.79 15.84 23.69
C GLY A 27 11.76 15.66 22.17
N SER A 28 12.31 16.62 21.40
CA SER A 28 12.57 16.41 19.97
C SER A 28 13.56 15.26 19.74
N VAL A 29 14.63 15.19 20.53
CA VAL A 29 15.59 14.07 20.48
C VAL A 29 14.94 12.76 20.93
N ALA A 30 14.13 12.76 22.00
CA ALA A 30 13.35 11.60 22.43
C ALA A 30 12.44 11.07 21.32
N SER A 31 11.80 11.97 20.59
CA SER A 31 10.92 11.60 19.48
C SER A 31 11.68 10.98 18.31
N LEU A 32 12.78 11.60 17.87
CA LEU A 32 13.65 11.03 16.83
C LEU A 32 14.24 9.68 17.23
N PHE A 33 14.66 9.53 18.49
CA PHE A 33 15.17 8.27 19.02
C PHE A 33 14.09 7.19 19.01
N THR A 34 12.86 7.53 19.38
CA THR A 34 11.71 6.62 19.32
C THR A 34 11.43 6.17 17.88
N LEU A 35 11.42 7.11 16.92
CA LEU A 35 11.27 6.78 15.49
C LEU A 35 12.36 5.84 15.01
N ARG A 36 13.61 6.05 15.44
CA ARG A 36 14.73 5.16 15.10
C ARG A 36 14.54 3.76 15.68
N LEU A 37 14.01 3.63 16.89
CA LEU A 37 13.72 2.33 17.51
C LEU A 37 12.56 1.60 16.82
N LEU A 38 11.51 2.34 16.45
CA LEU A 38 10.37 1.82 15.68
C LEU A 38 10.80 1.37 14.28
N ASP A 39 11.67 2.12 13.63
CA ASP A 39 12.21 1.81 12.31
C ASP A 39 13.14 0.58 12.36
N GLY A 40 14.03 0.49 13.35
CA GLY A 40 15.09 -0.51 13.38
C GLY A 40 14.70 -1.93 13.78
N ASN A 41 13.44 -2.21 14.18
CA ASN A 41 13.06 -3.48 14.85
C ASN A 41 14.03 -3.85 16.00
N LEU A 42 14.68 -2.84 16.61
CA LEU A 42 15.75 -3.04 17.60
C LEU A 42 15.21 -3.53 18.95
N LEU A 43 13.88 -3.59 19.09
CA LEU A 43 13.20 -4.01 20.31
C LEU A 43 12.45 -5.32 20.08
N LYS A 44 12.49 -6.21 21.08
CA LYS A 44 11.69 -7.45 21.09
C LYS A 44 10.20 -7.09 20.98
N PRO A 45 9.34 -7.95 20.39
CA PRO A 45 7.91 -7.67 20.17
C PRO A 45 7.11 -7.25 21.42
N LYS A 46 7.62 -7.59 22.62
CA LYS A 46 7.01 -7.29 23.92
C LYS A 46 7.41 -5.93 24.51
N CYS A 47 8.44 -5.25 23.99
CA CYS A 47 8.88 -3.94 24.47
C CYS A 47 8.59 -2.89 23.39
N ARG A 48 7.35 -2.42 23.30
CA ARG A 48 7.03 -1.31 22.39
C ARG A 48 7.41 0.02 23.07
N PRO A 49 8.19 0.89 22.41
CA PRO A 49 8.56 2.17 22.98
C PRO A 49 7.35 3.12 22.95
N PHE A 50 7.22 3.98 23.94
CA PHE A 50 6.24 5.06 23.98
C PHE A 50 6.94 6.36 24.33
N CYS A 51 6.77 7.38 23.49
CA CYS A 51 7.42 8.67 23.65
C CYS A 51 6.47 9.65 24.33
N ILE A 52 6.90 10.26 25.43
CA ILE A 52 6.18 11.35 26.09
C ILE A 52 7.09 12.57 26.10
N THR A 53 6.68 13.68 25.51
CA THR A 53 7.51 14.89 25.45
C THR A 53 6.84 16.07 26.11
N PHE A 54 7.61 17.00 26.65
CA PHE A 54 7.09 18.22 27.28
C PHE A 54 7.64 19.44 26.54
N GLY A 55 6.76 20.34 26.07
CA GLY A 55 7.16 21.62 25.49
C GLY A 55 8.11 21.53 24.30
N SER A 56 8.01 20.48 23.50
CA SER A 56 9.00 20.17 22.45
C SER A 56 8.62 20.78 21.10
N PRO A 57 9.58 21.37 20.37
CA PRO A 57 9.31 21.92 19.05
C PRO A 57 8.99 20.83 18.03
N LEU A 58 8.20 21.20 17.01
CA LEU A 58 7.83 20.30 15.91
C LEU A 58 9.05 19.77 15.16
N ILE A 59 9.01 18.47 14.86
CA ILE A 59 10.02 17.78 14.03
C ILE A 59 9.42 17.02 12.85
N GLY A 60 8.08 16.90 12.78
CA GLY A 60 7.40 16.10 11.76
C GLY A 60 7.28 16.81 10.43
N ASP A 61 7.07 16.05 9.38
CA ASP A 61 6.73 16.52 8.04
C ASP A 61 5.37 15.94 7.60
N PHE A 62 4.99 16.15 6.34
CA PHE A 62 3.75 15.59 5.80
C PHE A 62 3.70 14.05 5.87
N GLY A 63 4.85 13.38 5.71
CA GLY A 63 4.92 11.92 5.81
C GLY A 63 4.70 11.43 7.23
N LEU A 64 5.35 12.06 8.21
CA LEU A 64 5.25 11.68 9.62
C LEU A 64 3.87 11.97 10.21
N GLN A 65 3.23 13.06 9.79
CA GLN A 65 1.87 13.42 10.19
C GLN A 65 0.85 12.30 9.94
N HIS A 66 1.04 11.50 8.88
CA HIS A 66 0.15 10.39 8.50
C HIS A 66 0.72 9.00 8.81
N SER A 67 1.73 8.89 9.69
CA SER A 67 2.34 7.61 10.06
C SER A 67 1.46 6.80 11.01
N ILE A 68 1.50 5.46 10.92
CA ILE A 68 0.86 4.57 11.91
C ILE A 68 1.52 4.69 13.29
N TRP A 69 2.70 5.30 13.35
CA TRP A 69 3.43 5.46 14.59
C TRP A 69 2.88 6.56 15.48
N ASN A 70 1.92 7.37 15.01
CA ASN A 70 1.30 8.43 15.81
C ASN A 70 0.81 7.94 17.19
N SER A 71 0.31 6.71 17.26
CA SER A 71 -0.14 6.10 18.53
C SER A 71 0.96 5.84 19.57
N PHE A 72 2.24 6.03 19.22
CA PHE A 72 3.39 5.88 20.13
C PHE A 72 3.90 7.20 20.70
N PHE A 73 3.29 8.34 20.35
CA PHE A 73 3.77 9.66 20.76
C PHE A 73 2.67 10.44 21.47
N LEU A 74 3.02 10.97 22.65
CA LEU A 74 2.23 11.91 23.42
C LEU A 74 3.03 13.19 23.66
N HIS A 75 2.58 14.30 23.08
CA HIS A 75 3.20 15.61 23.21
C HIS A 75 2.41 16.45 24.20
N VAL A 76 2.97 16.66 25.39
CA VAL A 76 2.39 17.51 26.44
C VAL A 76 2.80 18.95 26.19
N VAL A 77 1.81 19.83 26.05
CA VAL A 77 2.00 21.25 25.69
C VAL A 77 1.20 22.14 26.61
N SER A 78 1.85 23.12 27.24
CA SER A 78 1.15 24.17 27.97
C SER A 78 0.61 25.23 27.01
N ASN A 79 -0.56 25.79 27.31
CA ASN A 79 -1.11 26.92 26.58
C ASN A 79 -0.31 28.23 26.76
N GLN A 80 0.69 28.23 27.64
CA GLN A 80 1.65 29.32 27.85
C GLN A 80 3.04 29.04 27.27
N ASP A 81 3.26 27.88 26.65
CA ASP A 81 4.57 27.51 26.12
C ASP A 81 4.66 27.77 24.60
N PRO A 82 5.44 28.76 24.13
CA PRO A 82 5.57 29.04 22.71
C PRO A 82 6.53 28.08 21.98
N VAL A 83 7.33 27.27 22.70
CA VAL A 83 8.38 26.41 22.13
C VAL A 83 7.83 25.39 21.12
N PRO A 84 6.71 24.70 21.36
CA PRO A 84 6.14 23.76 20.39
C PRO A 84 5.84 24.39 19.03
N GLY A 85 5.42 25.65 18.98
CA GLY A 85 5.15 26.37 17.74
C GLY A 85 6.31 27.24 17.22
N LEU A 86 7.51 27.15 17.81
CA LEU A 86 8.66 28.01 17.52
C LEU A 86 9.02 28.11 16.03
N PHE A 87 8.91 27.00 15.30
CA PHE A 87 9.24 26.92 13.87
C PHE A 87 8.05 27.13 12.94
N LEU A 88 6.88 27.51 13.47
CA LEU A 88 5.71 27.79 12.64
C LEU A 88 5.83 29.18 11.98
N PRO A 89 5.31 29.35 10.76
CA PRO A 89 5.35 30.65 10.09
C PRO A 89 4.61 31.70 10.94
N SER A 90 5.34 32.72 11.38
CA SER A 90 4.73 33.89 11.99
C SER A 90 3.99 34.66 10.90
N GLY A 91 2.66 34.81 11.02
CA GLY A 91 1.81 35.52 10.06
C GLY A 91 2.08 37.04 9.94
N ARG A 92 3.26 37.53 10.34
CA ARG A 92 3.64 38.95 10.39
C ARG A 92 4.67 39.40 9.35
N SER A 93 5.17 38.50 8.49
CA SER A 93 6.13 38.86 7.45
C SER A 93 5.43 39.12 6.11
N PRO A 94 5.59 40.31 5.47
CA PRO A 94 5.14 40.52 4.09
C PRO A 94 5.83 39.54 3.13
N PRO A 95 5.19 39.14 2.02
CA PRO A 95 5.82 38.29 1.02
C PRO A 95 6.81 39.14 0.21
N THR A 96 8.01 39.34 0.75
CA THR A 96 9.13 39.92 0.00
C THR A 96 10.15 38.83 -0.29
N SER A 97 10.38 38.64 -1.60
CA SER A 97 11.30 37.69 -2.25
C SER A 97 10.84 36.24 -2.35
N SER A 98 11.09 35.66 -3.52
CA SER A 98 10.71 34.34 -4.04
C SER A 98 11.34 33.13 -3.32
N HIS A 99 11.68 33.27 -2.04
CA HIS A 99 12.25 32.22 -1.19
C HIS A 99 11.59 32.18 0.20
N SER A 100 10.28 32.39 0.30
CA SER A 100 9.53 32.06 1.51
C SER A 100 9.51 30.54 1.70
N GLN A 101 10.52 30.02 2.38
CA GLN A 101 10.50 28.67 2.94
C GLN A 101 9.31 28.61 3.90
N THR A 102 8.18 28.12 3.41
CA THR A 102 7.13 27.59 4.27
C THR A 102 7.82 26.52 5.10
N THR A 103 7.95 26.76 6.41
CA THR A 103 8.56 25.77 7.28
C THR A 103 7.69 24.52 7.21
N GLY A 104 8.22 23.46 6.59
CA GLY A 104 7.49 22.23 6.26
C GLY A 104 7.13 21.37 7.47
N TYR A 105 7.26 21.91 8.68
CA TYR A 105 7.01 21.19 9.91
C TYR A 105 5.52 20.99 10.15
N LYS A 106 5.15 19.77 10.53
CA LYS A 106 3.79 19.31 10.76
C LYS A 106 3.69 18.60 12.11
N PRO A 107 2.58 18.78 12.85
CA PRO A 107 2.31 17.97 14.03
C PRO A 107 2.05 16.52 13.64
N PHE A 108 2.54 15.61 14.48
CA PHE A 108 2.34 14.16 14.40
C PHE A 108 2.14 13.63 15.83
N GLY A 109 1.58 12.44 15.97
CA GLY A 109 1.25 11.90 17.30
C GLY A 109 0.06 12.60 17.96
N THR A 110 -0.16 12.28 19.23
CA THR A 110 -1.25 12.83 20.04
C THR A 110 -0.74 13.98 20.90
N TYR A 111 -1.51 15.07 21.02
CA TYR A 111 -1.16 16.24 21.81
C TYR A 111 -2.08 16.37 23.03
N LEU A 112 -1.48 16.45 24.21
CA LEU A 112 -2.15 16.80 25.45
C LEU A 112 -1.91 18.28 25.75
N LEU A 113 -2.86 19.13 25.39
CA LEU A 113 -2.82 20.55 25.72
C LEU A 113 -3.28 20.78 27.15
N CYS A 114 -2.52 21.58 27.90
CA CYS A 114 -2.74 21.83 29.31
C CYS A 114 -2.86 23.33 29.58
N SER A 115 -3.73 23.68 30.51
CA SER A 115 -3.85 25.01 31.12
C SER A 115 -3.91 24.87 32.65
N GLU A 116 -3.90 25.98 33.36
CA GLU A 116 -4.18 25.99 34.80
C GLU A 116 -5.60 25.47 35.14
N LEU A 117 -6.52 25.53 34.16
CA LEU A 117 -7.92 25.17 34.35
C LEU A 117 -8.18 23.67 34.10
N GLY A 118 -7.46 23.07 33.15
CA GLY A 118 -7.59 21.65 32.81
C GLY A 118 -6.73 21.24 31.62
N CYS A 119 -7.02 20.06 31.06
CA CYS A 119 -6.30 19.53 29.91
C CYS A 119 -7.26 18.87 28.90
N ALA A 120 -6.88 18.88 27.63
CA ALA A 120 -7.61 18.27 26.53
C ALA A 120 -6.64 17.57 25.57
N CYS A 121 -7.09 16.46 24.96
CA CYS A 121 -6.27 15.60 24.13
C CYS A 121 -6.76 15.64 22.68
N PHE A 122 -5.87 15.93 21.74
CA PHE A 122 -6.20 16.00 20.32
C PHE A 122 -5.22 15.19 19.49
N ASP A 123 -5.72 14.57 18.43
CA ASP A 123 -4.95 13.84 17.42
C ASP A 123 -5.14 14.41 16.00
N ASN A 124 -6.11 15.31 15.79
CA ASN A 124 -6.31 15.98 14.52
C ASN A 124 -5.17 17.01 14.27
N PRO A 125 -4.35 16.80 13.23
CA PRO A 125 -3.14 17.61 13.03
C PRO A 125 -3.43 19.06 12.65
N ASP A 126 -4.52 19.33 11.92
CA ASP A 126 -4.85 20.68 11.47
C ASP A 126 -5.34 21.55 12.64
N LEU A 127 -6.13 20.96 13.54
CA LEU A 127 -6.52 21.58 14.79
C LEU A 127 -5.29 21.86 15.67
N ILE A 128 -4.44 20.86 15.88
CA ILE A 128 -3.20 21.02 16.67
C ILE A 128 -2.34 22.17 16.10
N LEU A 129 -2.14 22.18 14.78
CA LEU A 129 -1.37 23.22 14.11
C LEU A 129 -1.98 24.61 14.32
N GLY A 130 -3.31 24.72 14.26
CA GLY A 130 -4.04 25.95 14.56
C GLY A 130 -3.82 26.42 16.00
N LEU A 131 -3.98 25.52 16.98
CA LEU A 131 -3.79 25.83 18.40
C LEU A 131 -2.36 26.29 18.71
N LEU A 132 -1.35 25.60 18.17
CA LEU A 132 0.06 25.97 18.36
C LEU A 132 0.36 27.38 17.80
N LYS A 133 -0.23 27.77 16.67
CA LYS A 133 -0.08 29.13 16.12
C LYS A 133 -0.66 30.20 17.03
N VAL A 134 -1.80 29.92 17.67
CA VAL A 134 -2.42 30.84 18.64
C VAL A 134 -1.49 31.00 19.84
N ILE A 135 -1.00 29.91 20.42
CA ILE A 135 -0.07 29.93 21.56
C ILE A 135 1.17 30.76 21.23
N SER A 136 1.84 30.47 20.11
CA SER A 136 3.04 31.19 19.69
C SER A 136 2.82 32.68 19.41
N SER A 137 1.60 33.10 19.05
CA SER A 137 1.30 34.50 18.76
C SER A 137 0.98 35.33 20.01
N GLU A 138 0.50 34.70 21.09
CA GLU A 138 0.05 35.40 22.31
C GLU A 138 1.15 35.58 23.35
N VAL A 139 2.14 34.68 23.37
CA VAL A 139 3.30 34.82 24.25
C VAL A 139 4.25 35.87 23.66
N ALA A 140 3.87 37.15 23.81
CA ALA A 140 4.59 38.31 23.29
C ALA A 140 5.87 38.67 24.10
N GLY A 141 6.36 37.78 24.97
CA GLY A 141 7.37 38.09 25.96
C GLY A 141 8.35 36.95 26.23
N GLY A 142 9.19 36.62 25.24
CA GLY A 142 10.34 35.73 25.42
C GLY A 142 10.00 34.28 25.77
N LEU A 143 11.03 33.43 25.82
CA LEU A 143 10.93 32.04 26.29
C LEU A 143 10.77 32.07 27.81
N GLN A 144 9.53 32.09 28.31
CA GLN A 144 9.26 31.82 29.72
C GLN A 144 9.43 30.32 29.97
N ASP A 145 10.17 29.98 31.03
CA ASP A 145 10.35 28.60 31.47
C ASP A 145 9.03 28.13 32.11
N VAL A 146 8.37 27.19 31.46
CA VAL A 146 7.07 26.65 31.91
C VAL A 146 7.32 25.44 32.80
N ASP A 147 6.89 25.52 34.07
CA ASP A 147 6.95 24.37 34.98
C ASP A 147 5.83 23.36 34.68
N TYR A 148 6.12 22.43 33.78
CA TYR A 148 5.24 21.30 33.48
C TYR A 148 4.95 20.43 34.72
N GLY A 149 5.84 20.40 35.71
CA GLY A 149 5.65 19.64 36.95
C GLY A 149 4.55 20.24 37.85
N GLU A 150 4.47 21.56 37.93
CA GLU A 150 3.37 22.26 38.61
C GLU A 150 2.04 22.03 37.89
N ILE A 151 2.00 22.19 36.56
CA ILE A 151 0.82 21.97 35.74
C ILE A 151 0.25 20.55 35.95
N LEU A 152 1.11 19.53 35.86
CA LEU A 152 0.68 18.13 36.03
C LEU A 152 0.17 17.84 37.46
N ARG A 153 0.75 18.47 38.47
CA ARG A 153 0.31 18.32 39.87
C ARG A 153 -1.07 18.93 40.09
N ASN A 154 -1.28 20.15 39.57
CA ASN A 154 -2.57 20.83 39.60
C ASN A 154 -3.65 20.03 38.86
N LEU A 155 -3.31 19.45 37.70
CA LEU A 155 -4.21 18.57 36.96
C LEU A 155 -4.57 17.30 37.73
N LYS A 156 -3.58 16.67 38.39
CA LYS A 156 -3.80 15.48 39.22
C LYS A 156 -4.75 15.78 40.39
N GLU A 157 -4.56 16.91 41.07
CA GLU A 157 -5.41 17.32 42.18
C GLU A 157 -6.85 17.60 41.74
N ARG A 158 -7.03 18.26 40.57
CA ARG A 158 -8.36 18.55 40.02
C ARG A 158 -9.07 17.31 39.47
N ALA A 159 -8.33 16.33 38.93
CA ALA A 159 -8.90 15.07 38.48
C ALA A 159 -9.61 14.31 39.62
N ILE A 160 -9.17 14.51 40.87
CA ILE A 160 -9.77 13.92 42.08
C ILE A 160 -11.07 14.67 42.47
N CYS A 161 -11.28 15.90 41.99
CA CYS A 161 -12.36 16.81 42.41
C CYS A 161 -13.51 17.00 41.39
N LYS A 162 -13.62 16.19 40.32
CA LYS A 162 -14.58 16.46 39.24
C LYS A 162 -16.06 16.37 39.67
N GLY A 163 -16.69 17.53 39.84
CA GLY A 163 -18.11 17.77 39.53
C GLY A 163 -18.27 18.29 38.10
N LEU A 164 -19.34 17.91 37.40
CA LEU A 164 -19.65 18.40 36.05
C LEU A 164 -19.85 19.92 36.02
N PRO A 165 -19.30 20.65 35.02
CA PRO A 165 -19.78 22.00 34.71
C PRO A 165 -21.26 21.94 34.34
N GLN A 166 -22.07 22.84 34.89
CA GLN A 166 -23.50 22.93 34.59
C GLN A 166 -23.70 23.34 33.13
N LEU A 167 -24.35 22.44 32.38
CA LEU A 167 -24.69 22.60 30.98
C LEU A 167 -25.73 23.72 30.82
N GLY A 168 -25.35 24.82 30.15
CA GLY A 168 -26.31 25.74 29.56
C GLY A 168 -26.85 25.15 28.25
N GLU A 169 -28.13 25.40 27.94
CA GLU A 169 -28.85 24.99 26.72
C GLU A 169 -28.28 25.58 25.40
N ARG A 170 -26.96 25.45 25.14
CA ARG A 170 -26.29 26.13 24.01
C ARG A 170 -26.00 25.25 22.81
N PHE A 171 -26.12 23.92 22.91
CA PHE A 171 -25.62 23.02 21.87
C PHE A 171 -26.69 22.05 21.37
N ALA A 172 -26.86 21.99 20.05
CA ALA A 172 -27.78 21.06 19.38
C ALA A 172 -27.15 19.66 19.13
N ASP A 173 -25.82 19.56 19.13
CA ASP A 173 -25.07 18.33 18.86
C ASP A 173 -24.07 18.00 20.00
N PRO A 174 -24.15 16.80 20.62
CA PRO A 174 -23.27 16.41 21.73
C PRO A 174 -21.78 16.29 21.37
N PHE A 175 -21.43 15.94 20.12
CA PHE A 175 -20.03 15.79 19.70
C PHE A 175 -19.35 17.17 19.63
N SER A 176 -19.99 18.11 18.96
CA SER A 176 -19.58 19.51 18.89
C SER A 176 -19.47 20.15 20.28
N ALA A 177 -20.44 19.88 21.16
CA ALA A 177 -20.44 20.40 22.53
C ALA A 177 -19.22 19.93 23.34
N GLY A 178 -18.85 18.65 23.19
CA GLY A 178 -17.68 18.08 23.86
C GLY A 178 -16.37 18.76 23.47
N ILE A 179 -16.13 18.90 22.16
CA ILE A 179 -14.91 19.53 21.63
C ILE A 179 -14.81 21.00 22.05
N ILE A 180 -15.93 21.74 21.98
CA ILE A 180 -15.95 23.15 22.39
C ILE A 180 -15.63 23.29 23.89
N MET A 181 -16.23 22.43 24.73
CA MET A 181 -15.97 22.44 26.17
C MET A 181 -14.52 22.10 26.50
N GLU A 182 -13.92 21.14 25.80
CA GLU A 182 -12.51 20.78 25.94
C GLU A 182 -11.60 21.96 25.58
N LEU A 183 -11.88 22.66 24.47
CA LEU A 183 -11.13 23.86 24.05
C LEU A 183 -11.26 25.02 25.04
N GLU A 184 -12.46 25.27 25.56
CA GLU A 184 -12.67 26.28 26.60
C GLU A 184 -11.88 25.94 27.87
N THR A 185 -11.83 24.66 28.25
CA THR A 185 -11.07 24.17 29.41
C THR A 185 -9.57 24.43 29.26
N ILE A 186 -9.02 24.35 28.05
CA ILE A 186 -7.61 24.67 27.78
C ILE A 186 -7.35 26.14 27.43
N GLY A 187 -8.36 27.01 27.55
CA GLY A 187 -8.23 28.46 27.38
C GLY A 187 -8.36 28.96 25.93
N PHE A 188 -9.02 28.19 25.06
CA PHE A 188 -9.30 28.56 23.68
C PHE A 188 -10.80 28.78 23.49
N ASN A 189 -11.23 30.03 23.60
CA ASN A 189 -12.61 30.41 23.29
C ASN A 189 -12.80 30.62 21.77
N GLN A 190 -14.05 30.54 21.32
CA GLN A 190 -14.38 30.64 19.89
C GLN A 190 -13.96 31.98 19.27
N THR A 191 -14.07 33.08 20.02
CA THR A 191 -13.67 34.41 19.52
C THR A 191 -12.16 34.51 19.30
N LYS A 192 -11.36 33.91 20.19
CA LYS A 192 -9.90 33.84 20.10
C LYS A 192 -9.46 33.05 18.88
N LEU A 193 -10.08 31.89 18.64
CA LEU A 193 -9.79 31.07 17.47
C LEU A 193 -10.12 31.81 16.16
N LEU A 194 -11.26 32.49 16.10
CA LEU A 194 -11.66 33.28 14.93
C LEU A 194 -10.70 34.45 14.64
N GLN A 195 -10.15 35.11 15.66
CA GLN A 195 -9.14 36.17 15.49
C GLN A 195 -7.87 35.66 14.80
N HIS A 196 -7.56 34.37 14.93
CA HIS A 196 -6.45 33.70 14.27
C HIS A 196 -6.87 32.97 12.97
N ASN A 197 -8.04 33.31 12.42
CA ASN A 197 -8.59 32.72 11.20
C ASN A 197 -8.82 31.20 11.29
N ILE A 198 -9.19 30.71 12.48
CA ILE A 198 -9.55 29.31 12.74
C ILE A 198 -11.07 29.22 12.94
N ASP A 199 -11.77 28.66 11.95
CA ASP A 199 -13.19 28.35 12.06
C ASP A 199 -13.37 26.97 12.74
N ILE A 200 -13.65 27.00 14.04
CA ILE A 200 -13.83 25.78 14.83
C ILE A 200 -15.03 24.93 14.36
N ASN A 201 -16.10 25.56 13.87
CA ASN A 201 -17.28 24.83 13.41
C ASN A 201 -17.01 24.14 12.07
N ALA A 202 -16.16 24.72 11.22
CA ALA A 202 -15.67 24.05 10.02
C ALA A 202 -14.76 22.87 10.38
N MET A 203 -13.83 23.04 11.32
CA MET A 203 -12.93 21.97 11.79
C MET A 203 -13.68 20.81 12.46
N ILE A 204 -14.66 21.09 13.32
CA ILE A 204 -15.49 20.05 13.94
C ILE A 204 -16.24 19.26 12.86
N ARG A 205 -16.79 19.95 11.85
CA ARG A 205 -17.47 19.28 10.72
C ARG A 205 -16.53 18.39 9.91
N THR A 206 -15.29 18.81 9.66
CA THR A 206 -14.30 17.96 8.98
C THR A 206 -13.91 16.76 9.84
N MET A 207 -13.69 16.95 11.14
CA MET A 207 -13.39 15.88 12.09
C MET A 207 -14.53 14.85 12.19
N GLU A 208 -15.79 15.31 12.24
CA GLU A 208 -16.97 14.43 12.21
C GLU A 208 -17.03 13.62 10.91
N ALA A 209 -16.80 14.25 9.76
CA ALA A 209 -16.81 13.58 8.47
C ALA A 209 -15.72 12.52 8.39
N GLU A 210 -14.50 12.83 8.85
CA GLU A 210 -13.37 11.90 8.92
C GLU A 210 -13.66 10.71 9.85
N ALA A 211 -14.22 10.98 11.04
CA ALA A 211 -14.60 9.94 12.00
C ALA A 211 -15.69 9.01 11.43
N ARG A 212 -16.67 9.56 10.70
CA ARG A 212 -17.71 8.78 10.00
C ARG A 212 -17.12 7.93 8.86
N ILE A 213 -16.19 8.48 8.07
CA ILE A 213 -15.50 7.72 7.01
C ILE A 213 -14.70 6.56 7.61
N LEU A 214 -13.99 6.78 8.72
CA LEU A 214 -13.18 5.77 9.38
C LEU A 214 -14.06 4.64 9.97
N THR A 215 -15.16 4.98 10.63
CA THR A 215 -16.11 3.99 11.17
C THR A 215 -16.83 3.21 10.07
N GLN A 216 -17.17 3.85 8.95
CA GLN A 216 -17.85 3.19 7.83
C GLN A 216 -16.89 2.29 7.01
N LYS A 217 -15.60 2.63 6.94
CA LYS A 217 -14.57 1.78 6.29
C LYS A 217 -14.21 0.54 7.13
N ASN A 218 -14.07 0.66 8.45
CA ASN A 218 -13.18 -0.24 9.19
C ASN A 218 -13.69 -1.61 9.66
N LYS A 219 -14.95 -2.04 9.48
CA LYS A 219 -15.36 -3.40 9.93
C LYS A 219 -16.29 -4.18 9.00
N ALA A 220 -17.35 -3.56 8.50
CA ALA A 220 -18.33 -4.28 7.68
C ALA A 220 -18.02 -4.22 6.17
N SER A 221 -17.45 -3.11 5.70
CA SER A 221 -17.18 -2.87 4.27
C SER A 221 -16.01 -3.74 3.77
N ASP A 222 -14.89 -3.77 4.49
CA ASP A 222 -13.69 -4.51 4.06
C ASP A 222 -13.90 -6.03 4.10
N ALA A 223 -14.62 -6.54 5.10
CA ALA A 223 -14.95 -7.97 5.18
C ALA A 223 -15.92 -8.40 4.07
N LYS A 224 -16.92 -7.56 3.76
CA LYS A 224 -17.86 -7.81 2.65
C LYS A 224 -17.14 -7.77 1.31
N LYS A 225 -16.34 -6.73 1.04
CA LYS A 225 -15.51 -6.63 -0.16
C LYS A 225 -14.59 -7.83 -0.32
N LEU A 226 -13.92 -8.25 0.75
CA LEU A 226 -13.04 -9.43 0.70
C LEU A 226 -13.83 -10.71 0.36
N ASN A 227 -15.04 -10.87 0.88
CA ASN A 227 -15.89 -12.01 0.55
C ASN A 227 -16.39 -11.97 -0.91
N ASP A 228 -16.75 -10.79 -1.41
CA ASP A 228 -17.12 -10.60 -2.82
C ASP A 228 -15.93 -10.94 -3.74
N ILE A 229 -14.72 -10.48 -3.41
CA ILE A 229 -13.49 -10.80 -4.15
C ILE A 229 -13.16 -12.29 -4.12
N LYS A 230 -13.32 -12.96 -2.97
CA LYS A 230 -13.18 -14.42 -2.89
C LYS A 230 -14.21 -15.16 -3.73
N ARG A 231 -15.45 -14.68 -3.76
CA ARG A 231 -16.50 -15.24 -4.61
C ARG A 231 -16.12 -15.10 -6.08
N ASP A 232 -15.70 -13.91 -6.52
CA ASP A 232 -15.34 -13.64 -7.91
C ASP A 232 -14.12 -14.49 -8.34
N MET A 233 -13.13 -14.65 -7.46
CA MET A 233 -12.00 -15.58 -7.67
C MET A 233 -12.46 -17.05 -7.81
N THR A 234 -13.39 -17.50 -6.96
CA THR A 234 -13.96 -18.86 -7.03
C THR A 234 -14.73 -19.07 -8.33
N GLN A 235 -15.41 -18.04 -8.85
CA GLN A 235 -16.09 -18.11 -10.13
C GLN A 235 -15.10 -18.23 -11.30
N LEU A 236 -13.95 -17.55 -11.25
CA LEU A 236 -12.88 -17.73 -12.24
C LEU A 236 -12.27 -19.15 -12.18
N GLU A 237 -12.05 -19.69 -10.99
CA GLU A 237 -11.59 -21.08 -10.82
C GLU A 237 -12.60 -22.08 -11.41
N TRP A 238 -13.90 -21.84 -11.19
CA TRP A 238 -14.97 -22.67 -11.75
C TRP A 238 -15.06 -22.54 -13.27
N TYR A 239 -14.93 -21.32 -13.80
CA TYR A 239 -14.83 -21.07 -15.24
C TYR A 239 -13.67 -21.84 -15.85
N LYS A 240 -12.48 -21.74 -15.25
CA LYS A 240 -11.28 -22.46 -15.69
C LYS A 240 -11.50 -23.97 -15.75
N LYS A 241 -12.09 -24.55 -14.69
CA LYS A 241 -12.42 -25.98 -14.64
C LYS A 241 -13.39 -26.38 -15.77
N ASN A 242 -14.40 -25.58 -16.06
CA ASN A 242 -15.36 -25.88 -17.11
C ASN A 242 -14.77 -25.74 -18.51
N SER A 243 -13.91 -24.75 -18.74
CA SER A 243 -13.23 -24.56 -20.03
C SER A 243 -12.26 -25.70 -20.35
N LYS A 244 -11.70 -26.35 -19.31
CA LYS A 244 -10.93 -27.59 -19.46
C LYS A 244 -11.80 -28.77 -19.96
N VAL A 245 -13.05 -28.87 -19.52
CA VAL A 245 -14.00 -29.91 -20.00
C VAL A 245 -14.33 -29.72 -21.49
N LEU A 246 -14.31 -28.48 -21.97
CA LEU A 246 -14.52 -28.15 -23.38
C LEU A 246 -13.28 -28.34 -24.27
N ASN A 247 -12.15 -28.79 -23.70
CA ASN A 247 -10.87 -29.00 -24.40
C ASN A 247 -10.30 -27.74 -25.09
N THR A 248 -10.74 -26.55 -24.67
CA THR A 248 -10.30 -25.26 -25.24
C THR A 248 -9.39 -24.51 -24.28
N GLY A 249 -9.64 -24.62 -22.96
CA GLY A 249 -8.89 -23.85 -21.96
C GLY A 249 -9.48 -22.46 -21.74
N TYR A 250 -9.27 -21.92 -20.53
CA TYR A 250 -9.98 -20.72 -20.09
C TYR A 250 -9.55 -19.45 -20.81
N TYR A 251 -8.26 -19.35 -21.18
CA TYR A 251 -7.71 -18.26 -21.98
C TYR A 251 -8.41 -18.18 -23.35
N ASP A 252 -8.44 -19.30 -24.06
CA ASP A 252 -9.00 -19.40 -25.41
C ASP A 252 -10.53 -19.23 -25.43
N CYS A 253 -11.24 -19.83 -24.46
CA CYS A 253 -12.68 -19.62 -24.30
C CYS A 253 -13.00 -18.13 -24.15
N PHE A 254 -12.23 -17.43 -23.30
CA PHE A 254 -12.42 -16.02 -23.04
C PHE A 254 -12.08 -15.14 -24.26
N LYS A 255 -10.99 -15.46 -24.96
CA LYS A 255 -10.59 -14.74 -26.18
C LYS A 255 -11.63 -14.85 -27.29
N ASN A 256 -12.26 -16.02 -27.43
CA ASN A 256 -13.23 -16.27 -28.52
C ASN A 256 -14.65 -15.73 -28.25
N GLN A 257 -14.98 -15.32 -27.01
CA GLN A 257 -16.28 -14.76 -26.57
C GLN A 257 -17.53 -15.45 -27.17
N GLY A 258 -17.60 -16.78 -27.06
CA GLY A 258 -18.68 -17.56 -27.68
C GLY A 258 -19.95 -17.72 -26.84
N SER A 259 -19.95 -17.33 -25.56
CA SER A 259 -21.04 -17.68 -24.62
C SER A 259 -21.45 -16.55 -23.68
N ARG A 260 -22.71 -16.59 -23.22
CA ARG A 260 -23.20 -15.77 -22.08
C ARG A 260 -22.35 -15.92 -20.81
N ARG A 261 -21.60 -17.03 -20.67
CA ARG A 261 -20.68 -17.27 -19.55
C ARG A 261 -19.49 -16.29 -19.57
N ASP A 262 -19.06 -15.85 -20.74
CA ASP A 262 -17.89 -14.97 -20.90
C ASP A 262 -18.20 -13.53 -20.45
N ILE A 263 -19.48 -13.12 -20.51
CA ILE A 263 -19.97 -11.82 -19.99
C ILE A 263 -19.81 -11.75 -18.46
N ASN A 264 -20.09 -12.84 -17.75
CA ASN A 264 -19.92 -12.88 -16.29
C ASN A 264 -18.43 -12.87 -15.90
N VAL A 265 -17.57 -13.49 -16.71
CA VAL A 265 -16.11 -13.49 -16.49
C VAL A 265 -15.54 -12.09 -16.63
N GLU A 266 -15.99 -11.30 -17.60
CA GLU A 266 -15.62 -9.88 -17.72
C GLU A 266 -15.95 -9.08 -16.45
N GLN A 267 -17.13 -9.32 -15.87
CA GLN A 267 -17.52 -8.67 -14.62
C GLN A 267 -16.62 -9.09 -13.44
N PHE A 268 -16.34 -10.38 -13.30
CA PHE A 268 -15.44 -10.88 -12.24
C PHE A 268 -14.02 -10.34 -12.41
N ARG A 269 -13.52 -10.29 -13.66
CA ARG A 269 -12.23 -9.71 -14.02
C ARG A 269 -12.15 -8.25 -13.57
N GLY A 270 -13.13 -7.44 -13.98
CA GLY A 270 -13.18 -6.02 -13.64
C GLY A 270 -13.22 -5.76 -12.13
N ASN A 271 -14.03 -6.52 -11.39
CA ASN A 271 -14.10 -6.40 -9.92
C ASN A 271 -12.77 -6.72 -9.24
N LEU A 272 -12.11 -7.79 -9.67
CA LEU A 272 -10.80 -8.21 -9.15
C LEU A 272 -9.73 -7.16 -9.45
N THR A 273 -9.70 -6.64 -10.68
CA THR A 273 -8.73 -5.61 -11.09
C THR A 273 -8.90 -4.32 -10.29
N MET A 274 -10.13 -3.80 -10.15
CA MET A 274 -10.38 -2.62 -9.33
C MET A 274 -9.90 -2.79 -7.88
N TYR A 275 -10.12 -3.96 -7.29
CA TYR A 275 -9.68 -4.24 -5.93
C TYR A 275 -8.16 -4.28 -5.80
N TRP A 276 -7.47 -4.97 -6.71
CA TRP A 276 -6.01 -5.08 -6.65
C TRP A 276 -5.29 -3.78 -7.01
N GLU A 277 -5.85 -2.96 -7.89
CA GLU A 277 -5.35 -1.61 -8.15
C GLU A 277 -5.46 -0.70 -6.92
N ASP A 278 -6.60 -0.70 -6.23
CA ASP A 278 -6.77 0.04 -4.98
C ASP A 278 -5.81 -0.47 -3.89
N MET A 279 -5.66 -1.79 -3.77
CA MET A 279 -4.72 -2.40 -2.82
C MET A 279 -3.27 -1.99 -3.09
N VAL A 280 -2.83 -2.01 -4.36
CA VAL A 280 -1.49 -1.59 -4.76
C VAL A 280 -1.28 -0.10 -4.48
N ALA A 281 -2.26 0.75 -4.80
CA ALA A 281 -2.21 2.18 -4.49
C ALA A 281 -2.13 2.45 -2.98
N GLN A 282 -2.84 1.67 -2.16
CA GLN A 282 -2.75 1.75 -0.70
C GLN A 282 -1.36 1.37 -0.19
N VAL A 283 -0.70 0.36 -0.77
CA VAL A 283 0.67 -0.01 -0.39
C VAL A 283 1.66 1.10 -0.73
N GLN A 284 1.52 1.71 -1.90
CA GLN A 284 2.42 2.78 -2.36
C GLN A 284 2.33 4.05 -1.51
N ARG A 285 1.16 4.32 -0.91
CA ARG A 285 0.97 5.46 0.00
C ARG A 285 1.60 5.26 1.39
N LYS A 286 2.00 4.03 1.74
CA LYS A 286 2.55 3.71 3.06
C LYS A 286 4.08 3.88 3.09
N PRO A 287 4.68 4.26 4.25
CA PRO A 287 6.13 4.20 4.45
C PRO A 287 6.73 2.84 4.08
N GLN A 288 7.97 2.79 3.57
CA GLN A 288 8.55 1.57 2.98
C GLN A 288 8.44 0.30 3.85
N LYS A 289 8.71 0.37 5.17
CA LYS A 289 8.62 -0.79 6.07
C LYS A 289 7.18 -1.21 6.39
N GLU A 290 6.27 -0.25 6.43
CA GLU A 290 4.83 -0.52 6.56
C GLU A 290 4.27 -1.14 5.27
N GLY A 291 4.74 -0.65 4.12
CA GLY A 291 4.52 -1.26 2.83
C GLY A 291 4.97 -2.73 2.82
N ALA A 292 6.18 -3.03 3.30
CA ALA A 292 6.72 -4.40 3.36
C ALA A 292 5.89 -5.35 4.23
N THR A 293 5.56 -4.96 5.48
CA THR A 293 4.70 -5.80 6.34
C THR A 293 3.29 -5.99 5.80
N PHE A 294 2.74 -4.96 5.14
CA PHE A 294 1.45 -5.05 4.46
C PHE A 294 1.53 -5.96 3.22
N ARG A 295 2.62 -5.92 2.45
CA ARG A 295 2.87 -6.81 1.31
C ARG A 295 2.85 -8.28 1.76
N THR A 296 3.60 -8.66 2.79
CA THR A 296 3.68 -10.07 3.25
C THR A 296 2.31 -10.69 3.57
N ARG A 297 1.35 -9.88 4.06
CA ARG A 297 -0.01 -10.35 4.37
C ARG A 297 -0.83 -10.73 3.14
N TRP A 298 -0.60 -10.08 2.00
CA TRP A 298 -1.42 -10.22 0.79
C TRP A 298 -0.65 -10.75 -0.42
N LEU A 299 0.66 -10.97 -0.29
CA LEU A 299 1.56 -11.36 -1.37
C LEU A 299 1.10 -12.62 -2.10
N TYR A 300 0.72 -13.65 -1.34
CA TYR A 300 0.23 -14.90 -1.90
C TYR A 300 -1.06 -14.71 -2.70
N ALA A 301 -2.03 -13.99 -2.12
CA ALA A 301 -3.29 -13.71 -2.78
C ALA A 301 -3.09 -12.86 -4.06
N GLY A 302 -2.18 -11.88 -4.03
CA GLY A 302 -1.85 -11.04 -5.18
C GLY A 302 -1.16 -11.82 -6.29
N THR A 303 -0.33 -12.79 -5.92
CA THR A 303 0.34 -13.69 -6.88
C THR A 303 -0.68 -14.63 -7.54
N VAL A 304 -1.60 -15.20 -6.78
CA VAL A 304 -2.68 -16.05 -7.31
C VAL A 304 -3.59 -15.25 -8.24
N TYR A 305 -3.97 -14.03 -7.83
CA TYR A 305 -4.73 -13.11 -8.69
C TYR A 305 -4.00 -12.83 -10.01
N ARG A 306 -2.74 -12.41 -9.94
CA ARG A 306 -1.92 -12.13 -11.13
C ARG A 306 -1.89 -13.32 -12.09
N ARG A 307 -1.62 -14.53 -11.58
CA ARG A 307 -1.56 -15.76 -12.38
C ARG A 307 -2.90 -16.22 -12.95
N MET A 308 -4.03 -15.80 -12.37
CA MET A 308 -5.37 -16.14 -12.84
C MET A 308 -5.96 -15.10 -13.81
N VAL A 309 -5.70 -13.81 -13.56
CA VAL A 309 -6.39 -12.70 -14.23
C VAL A 309 -5.57 -12.05 -15.33
N GLU A 310 -4.24 -11.93 -15.17
CA GLU A 310 -3.38 -11.32 -16.20
C GLU A 310 -3.48 -12.05 -17.56
N PRO A 311 -3.60 -13.39 -17.63
CA PRO A 311 -3.92 -14.09 -18.88
C PRO A 311 -5.22 -13.63 -19.56
N LEU A 312 -6.25 -13.26 -18.80
CA LEU A 312 -7.51 -12.76 -19.36
C LEU A 312 -7.35 -11.34 -19.91
N ASP A 313 -6.55 -10.50 -19.26
CA ASP A 313 -6.22 -9.16 -19.78
C ASP A 313 -5.36 -9.25 -21.04
N ILE A 314 -4.42 -10.20 -21.09
CA ILE A 314 -3.65 -10.53 -22.31
C ILE A 314 -4.61 -10.96 -23.44
N ALA A 315 -5.53 -11.87 -23.16
CA ALA A 315 -6.52 -12.33 -24.15
C ALA A 315 -7.35 -11.16 -24.70
N ALA A 316 -7.80 -10.23 -23.85
CA ALA A 316 -8.52 -9.05 -24.26
C ALA A 316 -7.67 -8.12 -25.14
N PHE A 317 -6.42 -7.85 -24.74
CA PHE A 317 -5.50 -6.99 -25.49
C PHE A 317 -5.22 -7.49 -26.92
N TYR A 318 -4.89 -8.77 -27.08
CA TYR A 318 -4.63 -9.35 -28.40
C TYR A 318 -5.90 -9.57 -29.22
N ARG A 319 -7.07 -9.69 -28.58
CA ARG A 319 -8.37 -9.74 -29.28
C ARG A 319 -8.69 -8.40 -29.95
N GLU A 320 -8.28 -7.28 -29.35
CA GLU A 320 -8.44 -5.93 -29.90
C GLU A 320 -7.39 -5.58 -30.96
N GLY A 321 -6.48 -6.50 -31.27
CA GLY A 321 -5.42 -6.30 -32.27
C GLY A 321 -4.18 -5.59 -31.70
N GLY A 322 -4.02 -5.55 -30.38
CA GLY A 322 -2.79 -5.06 -29.75
C GLY A 322 -1.58 -5.96 -30.07
N THR A 323 -0.38 -5.36 -30.03
CA THR A 323 0.91 -6.05 -30.17
C THR A 323 1.85 -5.64 -29.05
N ASP A 324 2.75 -6.54 -28.66
CA ASP A 324 3.75 -6.34 -27.61
C ASP A 324 3.12 -5.92 -26.27
N TYR A 325 2.34 -6.83 -25.67
CA TYR A 325 1.64 -6.60 -24.40
C TYR A 325 2.57 -6.14 -23.27
N ILE A 326 3.80 -6.67 -23.22
CA ILE A 326 4.75 -6.42 -22.14
C ILE A 326 5.09 -4.93 -22.04
N ASN A 327 5.30 -4.28 -23.19
CA ASN A 327 5.65 -2.87 -23.26
C ASN A 327 4.42 -1.96 -23.38
N ASN A 328 3.39 -2.37 -24.12
CA ASN A 328 2.29 -1.50 -24.51
C ASN A 328 0.99 -1.70 -23.72
N GLY A 329 0.77 -2.87 -23.12
CA GLY A 329 -0.51 -3.24 -22.51
C GLY A 329 -0.46 -3.57 -21.01
N ARG A 330 0.71 -3.86 -20.47
CA ARG A 330 0.84 -4.38 -19.10
C ARG A 330 0.64 -3.31 -18.04
N SER A 331 -0.46 -3.45 -17.28
CA SER A 331 -0.82 -2.53 -16.18
C SER A 331 0.23 -2.51 -15.06
N LEU A 332 0.36 -1.34 -14.41
CA LEU A 332 1.34 -1.08 -13.36
C LEU A 332 1.16 -1.99 -12.14
N HIS A 333 -0.09 -2.33 -11.80
CA HIS A 333 -0.37 -3.14 -10.62
C HIS A 333 0.19 -4.56 -10.76
N TYR A 334 0.16 -5.17 -11.95
CA TYR A 334 0.78 -6.48 -12.20
C TYR A 334 2.31 -6.44 -12.06
N LYS A 335 2.95 -5.39 -12.59
CA LYS A 335 4.41 -5.18 -12.47
C LYS A 335 4.83 -5.10 -11.01
N LEU A 336 4.10 -4.31 -10.21
CA LEU A 336 4.38 -4.15 -8.78
C LEU A 336 4.12 -5.44 -7.99
N LEU A 337 3.03 -6.16 -8.27
CA LEU A 337 2.73 -7.44 -7.63
C LEU A 337 3.81 -8.50 -7.93
N GLN A 338 4.32 -8.54 -9.16
CA GLN A 338 5.43 -9.42 -9.53
C GLN A 338 6.72 -9.02 -8.80
N GLN A 339 7.09 -7.75 -8.86
CA GLN A 339 8.30 -7.23 -8.19
C GLN A 339 8.28 -7.55 -6.69
N TRP A 340 7.17 -7.28 -6.01
CA TRP A 340 7.06 -7.56 -4.57
C TRP A 340 7.16 -9.04 -4.24
N TYR A 341 6.70 -9.92 -5.13
CA TYR A 341 6.83 -11.37 -4.95
C TYR A 341 8.29 -11.80 -5.08
N GLU A 342 9.00 -11.29 -6.09
CA GLU A 342 10.41 -11.59 -6.33
C GLU A 342 11.34 -11.04 -5.22
N GLU A 343 10.99 -9.89 -4.62
CA GLU A 343 11.71 -9.30 -3.49
C GLU A 343 11.58 -10.15 -2.19
N ASP A 344 10.41 -10.72 -1.92
CA ASP A 344 10.13 -11.49 -0.69
C ASP A 344 10.50 -12.98 -0.81
N VAL A 345 10.50 -13.52 -2.04
CA VAL A 345 10.89 -14.91 -2.28
C VAL A 345 12.40 -15.05 -2.22
N LYS A 346 12.89 -15.65 -1.14
CA LYS A 346 14.28 -16.17 -1.07
C LYS A 346 14.52 -17.11 -2.26
N PRO A 347 15.76 -17.19 -2.78
CA PRO A 347 16.08 -18.10 -3.89
C PRO A 347 15.53 -19.49 -3.55
N PRO A 348 14.90 -20.17 -4.51
CA PRO A 348 14.16 -21.39 -4.22
C PRO A 348 15.06 -22.35 -3.45
N SER A 349 14.62 -22.77 -2.26
CA SER A 349 15.01 -24.09 -1.80
C SER A 349 14.68 -25.01 -2.96
N ARG A 350 15.59 -25.95 -3.28
CA ARG A 350 15.30 -27.01 -4.25
C ARG A 350 14.11 -27.80 -3.73
N ASP A 351 12.89 -27.32 -3.97
CA ASP A 351 11.68 -28.11 -3.86
C ASP A 351 11.96 -29.30 -4.77
N ASN A 352 11.90 -30.52 -4.21
CA ASN A 352 12.17 -31.72 -4.98
C ASN A 352 11.29 -31.68 -6.23
N LEU A 353 11.90 -31.81 -7.40
CA LEU A 353 11.22 -31.77 -8.70
C LEU A 353 10.02 -32.75 -8.73
N ASP A 354 10.15 -33.87 -8.02
CA ASP A 354 9.09 -34.86 -7.80
C ASP A 354 7.82 -34.28 -7.14
N SER A 355 7.97 -33.33 -6.22
CA SER A 355 6.85 -32.65 -5.57
C SER A 355 6.14 -31.65 -6.49
N LYS A 356 6.88 -30.97 -7.38
CA LYS A 356 6.30 -30.10 -8.41
C LYS A 356 5.54 -30.95 -9.44
N LYS A 357 6.15 -32.05 -9.90
CA LYS A 357 5.55 -33.00 -10.84
C LYS A 357 4.21 -33.55 -10.33
N GLN A 358 4.10 -33.90 -9.06
CA GLN A 358 2.84 -34.41 -8.48
C GLN A 358 1.71 -33.37 -8.42
N LYS A 359 2.02 -32.07 -8.43
CA LYS A 359 1.04 -30.99 -8.24
C LYS A 359 0.68 -30.25 -9.54
N VAL A 360 1.46 -30.42 -10.60
CA VAL A 360 1.35 -29.66 -11.87
C VAL A 360 -0.05 -29.75 -12.51
N SER A 361 -0.80 -30.82 -12.28
CA SER A 361 -2.17 -30.99 -12.81
C SER A 361 -3.16 -29.91 -12.34
N GLY A 362 -2.88 -29.25 -11.20
CA GLY A 362 -3.72 -28.22 -10.59
C GLY A 362 -3.09 -26.82 -10.51
N ILE A 363 -1.90 -26.60 -11.08
CA ILE A 363 -1.23 -25.29 -10.96
C ILE A 363 -1.81 -24.24 -11.92
N LEU A 364 -1.68 -22.99 -11.51
CA LEU A 364 -1.65 -21.87 -12.44
C LEU A 364 -0.23 -21.74 -12.97
N THR A 365 -0.08 -21.40 -14.25
CA THR A 365 1.24 -21.14 -14.85
C THR A 365 1.99 -20.12 -14.00
N GLU A 366 3.24 -20.44 -13.64
CA GLU A 366 4.02 -19.63 -12.71
C GLU A 366 4.31 -18.24 -13.29
N ASP A 367 4.61 -18.21 -14.59
CA ASP A 367 4.71 -17.00 -15.40
C ASP A 367 3.33 -16.60 -15.96
N SER A 368 2.83 -15.46 -15.49
CA SER A 368 1.54 -14.92 -15.92
C SER A 368 1.60 -14.30 -17.33
N LEU A 369 2.79 -14.02 -17.86
CA LEU A 369 3.00 -13.50 -19.21
C LEU A 369 3.11 -14.58 -20.28
N PHE A 370 3.04 -15.87 -19.90
CA PHE A 370 3.16 -16.99 -20.83
C PHE A 370 2.34 -16.82 -22.11
N TRP A 371 1.07 -16.42 -21.99
CA TRP A 371 0.19 -16.24 -23.14
C TRP A 371 0.58 -15.06 -24.03
N ALA A 372 1.18 -13.99 -23.50
CA ALA A 372 1.71 -12.91 -24.33
C ALA A 372 2.85 -13.42 -25.22
N HIS A 373 3.74 -14.25 -24.66
CA HIS A 373 4.81 -14.89 -25.44
C HIS A 373 4.26 -15.81 -26.54
N VAL A 374 3.18 -16.55 -26.26
CA VAL A 374 2.50 -17.39 -27.27
C VAL A 374 1.94 -16.55 -28.42
N GLU A 375 1.27 -15.42 -28.12
CA GLU A 375 0.68 -14.57 -29.16
C GLU A 375 1.76 -13.92 -30.04
N GLU A 376 2.86 -13.42 -29.46
CA GLU A 376 3.99 -12.90 -30.25
C GLU A 376 4.66 -13.98 -31.12
N ALA A 377 4.73 -15.21 -30.62
CA ALA A 377 5.24 -16.35 -31.40
C ALA A 377 4.29 -16.71 -32.56
N ILE A 378 2.97 -16.63 -32.36
CA ILE A 378 1.98 -16.82 -33.44
C ILE A 378 2.14 -15.73 -34.51
N LEU A 379 2.22 -14.46 -34.10
CA LEU A 379 2.43 -13.34 -35.02
C LEU A 379 3.74 -13.51 -35.82
N SER A 380 4.81 -13.98 -35.16
CA SER A 380 6.08 -14.30 -35.83
C SER A 380 5.91 -15.41 -36.87
N CYS A 381 5.16 -16.48 -36.57
CA CYS A 381 4.84 -17.54 -37.53
C CYS A 381 3.99 -17.04 -38.71
N GLU A 382 2.98 -16.21 -38.44
CA GLU A 382 2.11 -15.64 -39.49
C GLU A 382 2.89 -14.72 -40.42
N LEU A 383 3.79 -13.89 -39.87
CA LEU A 383 4.66 -13.02 -40.67
C LEU A 383 5.57 -13.84 -41.59
N LEU A 384 6.20 -14.90 -41.08
CA LEU A 384 7.06 -15.80 -41.85
C LEU A 384 6.30 -16.55 -42.96
N LYS A 385 5.02 -16.86 -42.75
CA LYS A 385 4.17 -17.50 -43.78
C LYS A 385 3.62 -16.52 -44.82
N SER A 386 3.42 -15.26 -44.45
CA SER A 386 2.76 -14.26 -45.30
C SER A 386 3.54 -13.87 -46.57
N GLY A 387 4.81 -14.29 -46.71
CA GLY A 387 5.66 -14.02 -47.88
C GLY A 387 6.04 -12.54 -48.08
N ASN A 388 5.51 -11.64 -47.25
CA ASN A 388 5.68 -10.19 -47.33
C ASN A 388 6.78 -9.65 -46.40
N CYS A 389 7.59 -10.52 -45.76
CA CYS A 389 8.62 -10.10 -44.83
C CYS A 389 9.93 -9.74 -45.53
N THR A 390 10.61 -8.68 -45.08
CA THR A 390 12.01 -8.44 -45.47
C THR A 390 12.92 -9.52 -44.89
N LEU A 391 14.11 -9.69 -45.47
CA LEU A 391 15.08 -10.70 -45.02
C LEU A 391 15.48 -10.50 -43.53
N GLU A 392 15.60 -9.25 -43.09
CA GLU A 392 15.87 -8.87 -41.70
C GLU A 392 14.68 -9.17 -40.77
N GLN A 393 13.45 -8.89 -41.21
CA GLN A 393 12.23 -9.22 -40.44
C GLN A 393 12.04 -10.73 -40.30
N GLY A 394 12.36 -11.49 -41.35
CA GLY A 394 12.34 -12.95 -41.32
C GLY A 394 13.36 -13.53 -40.34
N GLN A 395 14.59 -13.01 -40.35
CA GLN A 395 15.62 -13.42 -39.39
C GLN A 395 15.23 -13.08 -37.94
N SER A 396 14.78 -11.85 -37.68
CA SER A 396 14.34 -11.44 -36.34
C SER A 396 13.17 -12.28 -35.82
N SER A 397 12.18 -12.58 -36.68
CA SER A 397 11.04 -13.44 -36.33
C SER A 397 11.48 -14.87 -36.01
N TRP A 398 12.44 -15.40 -36.77
CA TRP A 398 13.01 -16.72 -36.50
C TRP A 398 13.78 -16.75 -35.18
N ASP A 399 14.61 -15.76 -34.90
CA ASP A 399 15.36 -15.65 -33.64
C ASP A 399 14.41 -15.57 -32.44
N ASN A 400 13.29 -14.84 -32.58
CA ASN A 400 12.25 -14.79 -31.55
C ASN A 400 11.59 -16.15 -31.32
N LEU A 401 11.33 -16.91 -32.39
CA LEU A 401 10.78 -18.27 -32.28
C LEU A 401 11.74 -19.22 -31.57
N VAL A 402 13.05 -19.19 -31.89
CA VAL A 402 14.05 -20.02 -31.21
C VAL A 402 14.13 -19.70 -29.72
N LYS A 403 14.15 -18.40 -29.34
CA LYS A 403 14.10 -17.98 -27.93
C LYS A 403 12.83 -18.46 -27.24
N PHE A 404 11.70 -18.41 -27.94
CA PHE A 404 10.43 -18.89 -27.41
C PHE A 404 10.43 -20.41 -27.19
N GLU A 405 11.05 -21.20 -28.08
CA GLU A 405 11.21 -22.64 -27.87
C GLU A 405 12.00 -22.97 -26.60
N GLU A 406 13.14 -22.29 -26.40
CA GLU A 406 13.98 -22.46 -25.22
C GLU A 406 13.20 -22.13 -23.94
N TYR A 407 12.50 -21.01 -23.94
CA TYR A 407 11.62 -20.58 -22.85
C TYR A 407 10.54 -21.62 -22.54
N VAL A 408 9.80 -22.10 -23.55
CA VAL A 408 8.73 -23.08 -23.33
C VAL A 408 9.29 -24.39 -22.77
N MET A 409 10.43 -24.86 -23.30
CA MET A 409 11.06 -26.07 -22.80
C MET A 409 11.51 -25.93 -21.35
N GLU A 410 12.05 -24.76 -20.97
CA GLU A 410 12.38 -24.45 -19.58
C GLU A 410 11.13 -24.54 -18.68
N GLN A 411 10.02 -23.90 -19.07
CA GLN A 411 8.76 -23.94 -18.32
C GLN A 411 8.23 -25.38 -18.13
N ILE A 412 8.30 -26.21 -19.18
CA ILE A 412 7.89 -27.62 -19.14
C ILE A 412 8.82 -28.41 -18.21
N SER A 413 10.14 -28.24 -18.34
CA SER A 413 11.13 -28.99 -17.55
C SER A 413 11.03 -28.68 -16.05
N ASN A 414 10.65 -27.46 -15.69
CA ASN A 414 10.47 -27.00 -14.32
C ASN A 414 9.08 -27.27 -13.74
N TYR A 415 8.18 -27.90 -14.51
CA TYR A 415 6.75 -28.07 -14.18
C TYR A 415 6.08 -26.75 -13.79
N ALA A 416 6.47 -25.66 -14.46
CA ALA A 416 6.01 -24.30 -14.17
C ALA A 416 4.80 -23.89 -15.01
N ALA A 417 4.50 -24.62 -16.09
CA ALA A 417 3.33 -24.38 -16.94
C ALA A 417 2.15 -25.29 -16.61
N SER A 418 0.93 -24.73 -16.64
CA SER A 418 -0.32 -25.49 -16.53
C SER A 418 -0.47 -26.47 -17.71
N PRO A 419 -0.90 -27.73 -17.51
CA PRO A 419 -1.16 -28.66 -18.60
C PRO A 419 -2.25 -28.20 -19.60
N GLU A 420 -3.02 -27.16 -19.25
CA GLU A 420 -4.02 -26.57 -20.15
C GLU A 420 -3.42 -25.99 -21.43
N ILE A 421 -2.12 -25.69 -21.45
CA ILE A 421 -1.43 -25.27 -22.69
C ILE A 421 -1.44 -26.36 -23.76
N PHE A 422 -1.63 -27.64 -23.39
CA PHE A 422 -1.63 -28.77 -24.32
C PHE A 422 -3.04 -29.21 -24.75
N LEU A 423 -4.09 -28.46 -24.38
CA LEU A 423 -5.44 -28.73 -24.86
C LEU A 423 -5.51 -28.53 -26.37
N GLU A 424 -6.28 -29.38 -27.06
CA GLU A 424 -6.21 -29.48 -28.53
C GLU A 424 -6.62 -28.19 -29.25
N GLU A 425 -7.53 -27.41 -28.65
CA GLU A 425 -8.01 -26.13 -29.19
C GLU A 425 -7.31 -24.92 -28.57
N SER A 426 -6.23 -25.13 -27.81
CA SER A 426 -5.48 -24.02 -27.21
C SER A 426 -4.66 -23.25 -28.26
N ARG A 427 -4.44 -21.95 -28.02
CA ARG A 427 -3.55 -21.13 -28.85
C ARG A 427 -2.12 -21.64 -28.91
N PHE A 428 -1.60 -22.25 -27.84
CA PHE A 428 -0.28 -22.87 -27.87
C PHE A 428 -0.23 -24.06 -28.83
N MET A 429 -1.26 -24.92 -28.85
CA MET A 429 -1.33 -26.00 -29.83
C MET A 429 -1.55 -25.50 -31.25
N ASN A 430 -2.25 -24.37 -31.43
CA ASN A 430 -2.34 -23.70 -32.73
C ASN A 430 -0.98 -23.18 -33.20
N TRP A 431 -0.25 -22.47 -32.33
CA TRP A 431 1.14 -22.07 -32.59
C TRP A 431 2.01 -23.26 -33.02
N TRP A 432 1.95 -24.37 -32.28
CA TRP A 432 2.70 -25.58 -32.62
C TRP A 432 2.37 -26.09 -34.02
N ARG A 433 1.09 -26.16 -34.41
CA ARG A 433 0.68 -26.56 -35.77
C ARG A 433 1.21 -25.61 -36.84
N LEU A 434 1.18 -24.30 -36.56
CA LEU A 434 1.71 -23.30 -37.48
C LEU A 434 3.22 -23.43 -37.65
N TYR A 435 3.92 -23.61 -36.55
CA TYR A 435 5.37 -23.71 -36.46
C TYR A 435 5.91 -25.01 -37.07
N GLU A 436 5.27 -26.15 -36.78
CA GLU A 436 5.59 -27.45 -37.36
C GLU A 436 5.49 -27.42 -38.89
N GLY A 437 4.41 -26.83 -39.42
CA GLY A 437 4.24 -26.65 -40.86
C GLY A 437 5.31 -25.77 -41.49
N TYR A 438 5.83 -24.77 -40.78
CA TYR A 438 6.93 -23.94 -41.27
C TYR A 438 8.27 -24.69 -41.29
N ILE A 439 8.61 -25.39 -40.20
CA ILE A 439 9.84 -26.19 -40.10
C ILE A 439 9.90 -27.24 -41.22
N ASP A 440 8.80 -27.96 -41.44
CA ASP A 440 8.75 -29.02 -42.43
C ASP A 440 8.90 -28.47 -43.87
N THR A 441 8.50 -27.22 -44.13
CA THR A 441 8.70 -26.55 -45.43
C THR A 441 10.10 -25.95 -45.64
N CYS A 442 10.78 -25.51 -44.58
CA CYS A 442 11.99 -24.71 -44.71
C CYS A 442 13.29 -25.49 -44.96
N SER A 443 13.26 -26.80 -45.20
CA SER A 443 14.47 -27.65 -45.42
C SER A 443 15.52 -27.57 -44.29
N ASN A 444 15.22 -26.90 -43.19
CA ASN A 444 16.16 -26.61 -42.12
C ASN A 444 16.15 -27.75 -41.12
N SER A 445 17.34 -28.32 -40.89
CA SER A 445 17.63 -29.32 -39.87
C SER A 445 17.61 -28.73 -38.45
N HIS A 446 16.69 -27.80 -38.17
CA HIS A 446 16.53 -27.23 -36.83
C HIS A 446 15.99 -28.30 -35.90
N ARG A 447 16.77 -28.61 -34.86
CA ARG A 447 16.40 -29.60 -33.84
C ARG A 447 16.43 -28.91 -32.50
N SER A 448 15.25 -28.77 -31.90
CA SER A 448 15.09 -28.33 -30.51
C SER A 448 14.58 -29.49 -29.65
N PRO A 449 14.91 -29.53 -28.35
CA PRO A 449 14.32 -30.48 -27.41
C PRO A 449 12.78 -30.41 -27.42
N LEU A 450 12.22 -29.20 -27.55
CA LEU A 450 10.78 -28.98 -27.64
C LEU A 450 10.16 -29.66 -28.86
N ILE A 451 10.80 -29.55 -30.05
CA ILE A 451 10.32 -30.22 -31.26
C ILE A 451 10.23 -31.73 -31.05
N SER A 452 11.26 -32.33 -30.47
CA SER A 452 11.27 -33.78 -30.20
C SER A 452 10.19 -34.17 -29.18
N TYR A 453 9.97 -33.34 -28.17
CA TYR A 453 8.96 -33.54 -27.13
C TYR A 453 7.54 -33.49 -27.70
N MET A 454 7.28 -32.52 -28.58
CA MET A 454 5.97 -32.34 -29.23
C MET A 454 5.69 -33.41 -30.30
N LYS A 455 6.66 -33.72 -31.18
CA LYS A 455 6.50 -34.77 -32.22
C LYS A 455 6.29 -36.16 -31.61
N ASN A 456 6.98 -36.47 -30.51
CA ASN A 456 6.79 -37.74 -29.78
C ASN A 456 5.51 -37.78 -28.94
N ARG A 457 4.74 -36.69 -28.88
CA ARG A 457 3.54 -36.55 -28.05
C ARG A 457 3.80 -36.79 -26.56
N SER A 458 5.02 -36.50 -26.09
CA SER A 458 5.44 -36.67 -24.70
C SER A 458 4.62 -35.80 -23.73
N TYR A 459 4.06 -34.69 -24.21
CA TYR A 459 3.15 -33.82 -23.45
C TYR A 459 1.89 -34.53 -22.93
N ARG A 460 1.50 -35.68 -23.49
CA ARG A 460 0.36 -36.47 -22.97
C ARG A 460 0.61 -37.06 -21.59
N GLN A 461 1.87 -37.15 -21.18
CA GLN A 461 2.29 -37.60 -19.85
C GLN A 461 2.66 -36.42 -18.94
N TYR A 462 2.44 -35.19 -19.40
CA TYR A 462 2.72 -33.98 -18.63
C TYR A 462 1.57 -33.69 -17.67
N GLY A 463 1.77 -34.07 -16.40
CA GLY A 463 0.92 -33.70 -15.28
C GLY A 463 -0.22 -34.64 -14.96
#